data_AF-A0AAW7YNT3-F1
#
_entry.id   AF-A0AAW7YNT3-F1
#
_cell.length_a   1.000
_cell.length_b   1.000
_cell.length_c   1.000
_cell.angle_alpha   90.00
_cell.angle_beta   90.00
_cell.angle_gamma   90.00
#
_symmetry.space_group_name_H-M   'P 1'
#
loop_
_entity.id
_entity.type
_entity.pdbx_description
1 polymer ?
#
loop_
_entity_poly.entity_id
_entity_poly.type
_entity_poly.pdbx_seq_one_letter_code
_entity_poly.pdbx_strand_id
1 'polypeptide(L)'
;MGSIYSGIGSNFAIISDKDMKYISIGCIEYSSNNGAECGLGLGWVNTDLFSPDNNKHGLGLYISMVGHESNTIKVNGNFETEENDIYGLGVSYTYFFNGIGNSGMNIGISSHLTNADYKDNYGGFLQIGYQF
;
A
#
# COMPACT_ATOMS: atom_id res chain seq x y z
N MET A 1 -2.78 5.41 6.67
CA MET A 1 -2.88 4.78 5.35
C MET A 1 -1.60 4.01 5.12
N GLY A 2 -1.60 2.68 5.01
CA GLY A 2 -0.36 1.90 4.93
C GLY A 2 -0.27 1.07 3.66
N SER A 3 0.96 0.79 3.23
CA SER A 3 1.24 -0.12 2.11
C SER A 3 0.82 -1.56 2.42
N ILE A 4 0.83 -1.97 3.70
CA ILE A 4 0.33 -3.28 4.12
C ILE A 4 -1.20 -3.30 4.23
N TYR A 5 -1.89 -2.20 3.93
CA TYR A 5 -3.35 -2.08 4.08
C TYR A 5 -4.04 -1.52 2.83
N SER A 6 -3.32 -1.35 1.71
CA SER A 6 -3.81 -0.63 0.53
C SER A 6 -4.51 0.71 0.88
N GLY A 7 -3.87 1.52 1.72
CA GLY A 7 -4.48 2.74 2.27
C GLY A 7 -5.06 2.51 3.66
N ILE A 8 -6.34 2.86 3.88
CA ILE A 8 -7.07 2.51 5.11
C ILE A 8 -7.82 1.20 4.84
N GLY A 9 -7.44 0.14 5.53
CA GLY A 9 -7.98 -1.18 5.22
C GLY A 9 -7.45 -2.29 6.09
N SER A 10 -7.40 -3.48 5.52
CA SER A 10 -7.02 -4.72 6.20
C SER A 10 -6.15 -5.57 5.28
N ASN A 11 -5.42 -6.52 5.86
CA ASN A 11 -4.71 -7.52 5.10
C ASN A 11 -4.93 -8.92 5.67
N PHE A 12 -4.69 -9.90 4.80
CA PHE A 12 -4.56 -11.29 5.16
C PHE A 12 -3.13 -11.70 4.87
N ALA A 13 -2.45 -12.24 5.87
CA ALA A 13 -1.04 -12.56 5.77
C ALA A 13 -0.75 -13.99 6.18
N ILE A 14 0.21 -14.60 5.50
CA ILE A 14 0.89 -15.81 5.92
C ILE A 14 2.21 -15.38 6.55
N ILE A 15 2.39 -15.69 7.82
CA ILE A 15 3.50 -15.23 8.64
C ILE A 15 4.32 -16.42 9.12
N SER A 16 5.63 -16.31 8.96
CA SER A 16 6.67 -17.17 9.53
C SER A 16 7.56 -16.32 10.46
N ASP A 17 8.56 -16.92 11.09
CA ASP A 17 9.41 -16.26 12.10
C ASP A 17 10.00 -14.90 11.67
N LYS A 18 10.36 -14.78 10.38
CA LYS A 18 11.01 -13.60 9.79
C LYS A 18 10.38 -13.10 8.49
N ASP A 19 9.28 -13.72 8.06
CA ASP A 19 8.66 -13.45 6.76
C ASP A 19 7.15 -13.25 6.91
N MET A 20 6.61 -12.24 6.23
CA MET A 20 5.18 -12.02 6.09
C MET A 20 4.86 -11.79 4.63
N LYS A 21 4.00 -12.63 4.05
CA LYS A 21 3.44 -12.44 2.70
C LYS A 21 1.98 -12.11 2.85
N TYR A 22 1.51 -11.05 2.21
CA TYR A 22 0.16 -10.55 2.44
C TYR A 22 -0.56 -10.14 1.14
N ILE A 23 -1.88 -10.22 1.21
CA ILE A 23 -2.81 -9.53 0.32
C ILE A 23 -3.56 -8.49 1.14
N SER A 24 -3.71 -7.28 0.60
CA SER A 24 -4.37 -6.16 1.27
C SER A 24 -5.53 -5.64 0.46
N ILE A 25 -6.55 -5.16 1.16
CA ILE A 25 -7.70 -4.44 0.61
C ILE A 25 -7.94 -3.20 1.45
N GLY A 26 -8.14 -2.06 0.81
CA GLY A 26 -8.32 -0.79 1.50
C GLY A 26 -8.65 0.34 0.55
N CYS A 27 -8.97 1.49 1.12
CA CYS A 27 -9.28 2.70 0.36
C CYS A 27 -8.16 3.73 0.48
N ILE A 28 -7.78 4.28 -0.67
CA ILE A 28 -6.59 5.11 -0.88
C ILE A 28 -6.98 6.58 -0.95
N GLU A 29 -8.09 6.90 -1.59
CA GLU A 29 -8.56 8.27 -1.72
C GLU A 29 -10.06 8.34 -1.41
N TYR A 30 -10.50 9.50 -0.92
CA TYR A 30 -11.91 9.85 -0.87
C TYR A 30 -12.12 11.21 -1.52
N SER A 31 -12.97 11.23 -2.54
CA SER A 31 -13.39 12.43 -3.26
C SER A 31 -14.89 12.63 -3.09
N SER A 32 -15.32 13.88 -2.89
CA SER A 32 -16.75 14.22 -2.83
C SER A 32 -17.49 13.95 -4.15
N ASN A 33 -16.76 13.89 -5.27
CA ASN A 33 -17.34 13.70 -6.60
C ASN A 33 -17.36 12.23 -7.01
N ASN A 34 -16.34 11.45 -6.62
CA ASN A 34 -16.13 10.07 -7.10
C ASN A 34 -16.27 9.01 -5.99
N GLY A 35 -16.44 9.42 -4.73
CA GLY A 35 -16.56 8.50 -3.60
C GLY A 35 -15.22 7.99 -3.07
N ALA A 36 -15.24 6.82 -2.43
CA ALA A 36 -14.04 6.16 -1.91
C ALA A 36 -13.40 5.28 -2.99
N GLU A 37 -12.11 5.52 -3.26
CA GLU A 37 -11.32 4.71 -4.19
C GLU A 37 -10.64 3.59 -3.42
N CYS A 38 -11.06 2.36 -3.68
CA CYS A 38 -10.58 1.19 -2.95
C CYS A 38 -9.89 0.21 -3.89
N GLY A 39 -8.79 -0.38 -3.42
CA GLY A 39 -7.91 -1.18 -4.23
C GLY A 39 -7.30 -2.35 -3.48
N LEU A 40 -6.64 -3.19 -4.26
CA LEU A 40 -5.93 -4.37 -3.77
C LEU A 40 -4.43 -4.14 -3.79
N GLY A 41 -3.73 -4.87 -2.91
CA GLY A 41 -2.28 -4.86 -2.82
C GLY A 41 -1.75 -6.23 -2.47
N LEU A 42 -0.51 -6.47 -2.86
CA LEU A 42 0.26 -7.66 -2.53
C LEU A 42 1.63 -7.22 -2.05
N GLY A 43 2.16 -7.91 -1.05
CA GLY A 43 3.50 -7.60 -0.60
C GLY A 43 4.14 -8.68 0.25
N TRP A 44 5.40 -8.43 0.53
CA TRP A 44 6.25 -9.28 1.35
C TRP A 44 7.08 -8.40 2.27
N VAL A 45 7.17 -8.78 3.54
CA VAL A 45 8.00 -8.14 4.56
C VAL A 45 8.95 -9.19 5.13
N ASN A 46 10.21 -8.83 5.28
CA ASN A 46 11.25 -9.65 5.89
C ASN A 46 11.95 -8.87 7.00
N THR A 47 12.21 -9.52 8.14
CA THR A 47 12.85 -8.87 9.31
C THR A 47 14.34 -9.19 9.48
N ASP A 48 14.90 -10.09 8.66
CA ASP A 48 16.29 -10.54 8.80
C ASP A 48 17.31 -9.60 8.17
N LEU A 49 16.86 -8.69 7.30
CA LEU A 49 17.74 -7.90 6.42
C LEU A 49 18.65 -6.90 7.16
N PHE A 50 18.24 -6.38 8.32
CA PHE A 50 19.01 -5.38 9.09
C PHE A 50 19.29 -5.73 10.55
N SER A 51 18.51 -6.63 11.15
CA SER A 51 18.67 -6.98 12.57
C SER A 51 18.35 -8.46 12.78
N PRO A 52 19.28 -9.37 12.48
CA PRO A 52 19.01 -10.80 12.49
C PRO A 52 18.54 -11.36 13.84
N ASP A 53 18.90 -10.64 14.91
CA ASP A 53 18.62 -10.98 16.30
C ASP A 53 17.24 -10.51 16.80
N ASN A 54 16.50 -9.72 16.01
CA ASN A 54 15.14 -9.32 16.37
C ASN A 54 14.19 -9.28 15.16
N ASN A 55 12.95 -9.70 15.35
CA ASN A 55 11.94 -9.71 14.31
C ASN A 55 11.00 -8.50 14.37
N LYS A 56 11.49 -7.36 14.87
CA LYS A 56 10.69 -6.12 15.02
C LYS A 56 10.84 -5.17 13.85
N HIS A 57 11.99 -5.19 13.17
CA HIS A 57 12.28 -4.31 12.04
C HIS A 57 12.04 -5.04 10.73
N GLY A 58 10.93 -4.76 10.05
CA GLY A 58 10.59 -5.35 8.77
C GLY A 58 10.92 -4.40 7.61
N LEU A 59 11.59 -4.91 6.59
CA LEU A 59 11.63 -4.30 5.27
C LEU A 59 10.75 -5.08 4.31
N GLY A 60 10.04 -4.38 3.44
CA GLY A 60 9.15 -5.04 2.50
C GLY A 60 9.15 -4.46 1.11
N LEU A 61 8.68 -5.29 0.18
CA LEU A 61 8.34 -4.92 -1.18
C LEU A 61 6.83 -5.08 -1.35
N TYR A 62 6.20 -4.17 -2.07
CA TYR A 62 4.77 -4.26 -2.36
C TYR A 62 4.44 -3.75 -3.75
N ILE A 63 3.36 -4.27 -4.29
CA ILE A 63 2.64 -3.74 -5.43
C ILE A 63 1.20 -3.49 -4.99
N SER A 64 0.67 -2.30 -5.22
CA SER A 64 -0.75 -2.03 -4.94
C SER A 64 -1.30 -1.01 -5.91
N MET A 65 -2.63 -0.96 -6.01
CA MET A 65 -3.29 0.26 -6.47
C MET A 65 -2.94 1.38 -5.49
N VAL A 66 -2.59 2.56 -6.00
CA VAL A 66 -2.17 3.72 -5.21
C VAL A 66 -2.94 5.00 -5.55
N GLY A 67 -3.88 4.90 -6.47
CA GLY A 67 -4.84 5.96 -6.77
C GLY A 67 -5.59 5.66 -8.06
N HIS A 68 -6.45 6.60 -8.43
CA HIS A 68 -7.16 6.60 -9.70
C HIS A 68 -6.91 7.95 -10.42
N GLU A 69 -6.88 7.91 -11.74
CA GLU A 69 -6.86 9.08 -12.60
C GLU A 69 -8.14 9.11 -13.43
N SER A 70 -8.85 10.22 -13.36
CA SER A 70 -10.02 10.49 -14.21
C SER A 70 -9.68 11.71 -15.06
N ASN A 71 -9.65 11.53 -16.38
CA ASN A 71 -9.41 12.60 -17.32
C ASN A 71 -10.61 12.77 -18.25
N THR A 72 -11.15 13.98 -18.34
CA THR A 72 -12.24 14.30 -19.25
C THR A 72 -11.67 14.88 -20.54
N ILE A 73 -11.68 14.08 -21.61
CA ILE A 73 -11.27 14.50 -22.94
C ILE A 73 -12.49 14.86 -23.79
N LYS A 74 -12.36 15.89 -24.62
CA LYS A 74 -13.42 16.33 -25.53
C LYS A 74 -13.21 15.69 -26.90
N VAL A 75 -13.98 14.65 -27.21
CA VAL A 75 -13.91 13.92 -28.49
C VAL A 75 -15.16 14.23 -29.30
N ASN A 76 -14.98 14.77 -30.51
CA ASN A 76 -16.06 15.07 -31.46
C ASN A 76 -17.24 15.89 -30.88
N GLY A 77 -16.96 16.82 -29.96
CA GLY A 77 -17.97 17.70 -29.37
C GLY A 77 -18.69 17.13 -28.14
N ASN A 78 -18.50 15.86 -27.82
CA ASN A 78 -18.95 15.21 -26.59
C ASN A 78 -17.82 15.14 -25.56
N PHE A 79 -18.18 15.08 -24.28
CA PHE A 79 -17.23 14.84 -23.19
C PHE A 79 -17.17 13.33 -22.93
N GLU A 80 -15.99 12.73 -23.10
CA GLU A 80 -15.72 11.35 -22.70
C GLU A 80 -14.77 11.39 -21.48
N THR A 81 -15.10 10.61 -20.47
CA THR A 81 -14.27 10.46 -19.26
C THR A 81 -13.52 9.15 -19.37
N GLU A 82 -12.20 9.22 -19.38
CA GLU A 82 -11.31 8.06 -19.31
C GLU A 82 -10.84 7.89 -17.87
N GLU A 83 -11.07 6.68 -17.34
CA GLU A 83 -10.78 6.30 -15.95
C GLU A 83 -9.69 5.25 -15.96
N ASN A 84 -8.55 5.56 -15.34
CA ASN A 84 -7.37 4.70 -15.31
C ASN A 84 -6.87 4.50 -13.88
N ASP A 85 -6.68 3.24 -13.48
CA ASP A 85 -6.12 2.89 -12.17
C ASP A 85 -4.60 3.06 -12.15
N ILE A 86 -4.10 3.67 -11.08
CA ILE A 86 -2.66 3.84 -10.84
C ILE A 86 -2.16 2.72 -9.93
N TYR A 87 -1.16 2.01 -10.40
CA TYR A 87 -0.44 0.96 -9.69
C TYR A 87 0.95 1.45 -9.27
N GLY A 88 1.30 1.18 -8.03
CA GLY A 88 2.59 1.51 -7.44
C GLY A 88 3.41 0.26 -7.13
N LEU A 89 4.70 0.28 -7.48
CA LEU A 89 5.71 -0.68 -6.99
C LEU A 89 6.59 0.03 -5.97
N GLY A 90 6.70 -0.52 -4.76
CA GLY A 90 7.35 0.19 -3.67
C GLY A 90 8.13 -0.65 -2.69
N VAL A 91 8.92 0.07 -1.90
CA VAL A 91 9.64 -0.43 -0.72
C VAL A 91 8.98 0.12 0.53
N SER A 92 9.01 -0.64 1.61
CA SER A 92 8.43 -0.24 2.89
C SER A 92 9.32 -0.64 4.04
N TYR A 93 9.21 0.11 5.13
CA TYR A 93 9.75 -0.23 6.43
C TYR A 93 8.60 -0.27 7.43
N THR A 94 8.51 -1.33 8.22
CA THR A 94 7.49 -1.50 9.27
C THR A 94 8.15 -1.95 10.56
N TYR A 95 7.81 -1.27 11.64
CA TYR A 95 8.20 -1.64 12.99
C TYR A 95 7.04 -2.35 13.69
N PHE A 96 7.27 -3.60 14.11
CA PHE A 96 6.33 -4.42 14.88
C PHE A 96 6.70 -4.36 16.36
N PHE A 97 5.84 -3.76 17.19
CA PHE A 97 6.16 -3.56 18.62
C PHE A 97 6.41 -4.88 19.37
N ASN A 98 5.64 -5.91 19.01
CA ASN A 98 5.71 -7.25 19.60
C ASN A 98 6.43 -8.28 18.70
N GLY A 99 7.03 -7.83 17.60
CA GLY A 99 7.62 -8.70 16.57
C GLY A 99 6.62 -9.17 15.52
N ILE A 100 7.09 -9.50 14.32
CA ILE A 100 6.27 -9.80 13.14
C ILE A 100 5.34 -11.02 13.30
N GLY A 101 5.68 -11.96 14.20
CA GLY A 101 4.89 -13.18 14.43
C GLY A 101 3.82 -13.06 15.52
N ASN A 102 3.72 -11.92 16.20
CA ASN A 102 2.85 -11.77 17.37
C ASN A 102 1.79 -10.69 17.16
N SER A 103 0.67 -10.85 17.86
CA SER A 103 -0.37 -9.83 17.96
C SER A 103 0.19 -8.53 18.51
N GLY A 104 -0.10 -7.40 17.88
CA GLY A 104 0.36 -6.10 18.36
C GLY A 104 0.25 -4.98 17.36
N MET A 105 0.53 -3.77 17.85
CA MET A 105 0.62 -2.59 17.00
C MET A 105 1.84 -2.64 16.08
N ASN A 106 1.71 -1.96 14.94
CA ASN A 106 2.82 -1.68 14.04
C ASN A 106 2.71 -0.25 13.49
N ILE A 107 3.86 0.29 13.10
CA ILE A 107 3.97 1.58 12.40
C ILE A 107 4.93 1.42 11.23
N GLY A 108 4.75 2.19 10.17
CA GLY A 108 5.59 2.06 9.00
C GLY A 108 5.58 3.27 8.09
N ILE A 109 6.55 3.26 7.17
CA ILE A 109 6.67 4.24 6.10
C ILE A 109 7.00 3.50 4.82
N SER A 110 6.49 3.98 3.69
CA SER A 110 6.80 3.42 2.39
C SER A 110 7.01 4.51 1.35
N SER A 111 7.71 4.13 0.29
CA SER A 111 7.79 4.89 -0.96
C SER A 111 7.51 3.95 -2.13
N HIS A 112 6.97 4.48 -3.23
CA HIS A 112 6.69 3.72 -4.45
C HIS A 112 6.89 4.60 -5.69
N LEU A 113 7.16 3.93 -6.80
CA LEU A 113 7.05 4.50 -8.14
C LEU A 113 5.72 4.08 -8.75
N THR A 114 5.11 4.92 -9.56
CA THR A 114 3.79 4.68 -10.18
C THR A 114 3.88 4.56 -11.69
N ASN A 115 2.87 3.94 -12.29
CA ASN A 115 2.60 3.99 -13.73
C ASN A 115 1.72 5.18 -14.14
N ALA A 116 1.65 6.23 -13.30
CA ALA A 116 0.83 7.40 -13.58
C ALA A 116 1.35 8.13 -14.83
N ASP A 117 0.44 8.55 -15.71
CA ASP A 117 0.78 9.33 -16.90
C ASP A 117 0.66 10.84 -16.64
N TYR A 118 -0.19 11.25 -15.70
CA TYR A 118 -0.52 12.67 -15.45
C TYR A 118 -0.34 13.14 -14.00
N LYS A 119 -0.32 12.25 -13.00
CA LYS A 119 0.07 12.53 -11.61
C LYS A 119 1.57 12.29 -11.38
N ASP A 120 2.06 12.66 -10.19
CA ASP A 120 3.45 12.43 -9.78
C ASP A 120 3.83 10.93 -9.88
N ASN A 121 4.99 10.66 -10.50
CA ASN A 121 5.48 9.30 -10.76
C ASN A 121 6.02 8.59 -9.50
N TYR A 122 5.90 9.22 -8.34
CA TYR A 122 6.37 8.71 -7.06
C TYR A 122 5.42 9.13 -5.93
N GLY A 123 5.36 8.29 -4.89
CA GLY A 123 4.50 8.53 -3.73
C GLY A 123 4.97 7.75 -2.52
N GLY A 124 4.18 7.78 -1.45
CA GLY A 124 4.49 7.07 -0.22
C GLY A 124 3.33 7.03 0.76
N PHE A 125 3.45 6.16 1.76
CA PHE A 125 2.43 5.96 2.79
C PHE A 125 2.99 6.08 4.21
N LEU A 126 2.16 6.56 5.14
CA LEU A 126 2.41 6.53 6.58
C LEU A 126 1.43 5.58 7.26
N GLN A 127 1.98 4.51 7.80
CA GLN A 127 1.23 3.39 8.34
C GLN A 127 1.17 3.42 9.86
N ILE A 128 -0.03 3.17 10.38
CA ILE A 128 -0.31 2.75 11.75
C ILE A 128 -1.33 1.62 11.63
N GLY A 129 -1.08 0.51 12.32
CA GLY A 129 -1.98 -0.63 12.26
C GLY A 129 -1.85 -1.56 13.46
N TYR A 130 -2.73 -2.56 13.47
CA TYR A 130 -2.73 -3.65 14.43
C TYR A 130 -2.72 -4.97 13.66
N GLN A 131 -1.90 -5.91 14.10
CA GLN A 131 -1.85 -7.28 13.61
C GLN A 131 -2.40 -8.19 14.70
N PHE A 132 -3.27 -9.12 14.33
CA PHE A 132 -3.89 -10.07 15.25
C PHE A 132 -3.03 -11.32 15.43
#